data_AF-A0A2J6TUK6-F1
#
_entry.id   AF-A0A2J6TUK6-F1
#
_cell.length_a   1.000
_cell.length_b   1.000
_cell.length_c   1.000
_cell.angle_alpha   90.00
_cell.angle_beta   90.00
_cell.angle_gamma   90.00
#
_symmetry.space_group_name_H-M   'P 1'
#
loop_
_entity.id
_entity.type
_entity.pdbx_description
1 polymer ?
#
loop_
_entity_poly.entity_id
_entity_poly.type
_entity_poly.pdbx_seq_one_letter_code
_entity_poly.pdbx_strand_id
1 'polypeptide(L)'
;MTPISKLVSPVLVSAIAIIVLLLHIGISLWKRRTARSSSAKDFKKLSNEATALSAETERIRREANESSTADRTVRIAHLALLCEADEWDTAIRICLATWEDIILPNSGTGDEESGKRDAIGKGRQNDHGKQMIGMMHARCKEGLARRKELGPQLQRIHLSSLVR
;
A
#
# COMPACT_ATOMS: atom_id res chain seq x y z
N MET A 1 5.55 20.46 -62.27
CA MET A 1 5.51 20.02 -60.86
C MET A 1 6.54 20.81 -60.08
N THR A 2 6.12 21.75 -59.23
CA THR A 2 7.02 22.70 -58.55
C THR A 2 7.75 22.05 -57.37
N PRO A 3 9.05 22.34 -57.16
CA PRO A 3 9.91 21.68 -56.16
C PRO A 3 9.51 21.96 -54.69
N ILE A 4 8.68 22.99 -54.46
CA ILE A 4 8.23 23.43 -53.13
C ILE A 4 7.32 22.38 -52.48
N SER A 5 6.47 21.69 -53.26
CA SER A 5 5.55 20.68 -52.70
C SER A 5 6.28 19.44 -52.15
N LYS A 6 7.49 19.13 -52.66
CA LYS A 6 8.31 18.02 -52.18
C LYS A 6 9.04 18.32 -50.87
N LEU A 7 9.29 19.59 -50.54
CA LEU A 7 9.91 20.01 -49.28
C LEU A 7 8.88 20.21 -48.15
N VAL A 8 7.67 20.66 -48.48
CA VAL A 8 6.61 20.94 -47.51
C VAL A 8 6.06 19.65 -46.88
N SER A 9 5.99 18.56 -47.65
CA SER A 9 5.52 17.25 -47.19
C SER A 9 6.34 16.65 -46.02
N PRO A 10 7.67 16.51 -46.10
CA PRO A 10 8.47 15.94 -45.01
C PRO A 10 8.50 16.82 -43.76
N VAL A 11 8.45 18.16 -43.92
CA VAL A 11 8.39 19.10 -42.79
C VAL A 11 7.06 18.95 -42.04
N LEU A 12 5.93 18.85 -42.76
CA LEU A 12 4.62 18.59 -42.16
C LEU A 12 4.56 17.24 -41.47
N VAL A 13 5.09 16.18 -42.09
CA VAL A 13 5.13 14.83 -41.49
C VAL A 13 5.98 14.84 -40.21
N SER A 14 7.13 15.51 -40.21
CA SER A 14 7.97 15.67 -39.02
C SER A 14 7.26 16.44 -37.92
N ALA A 15 6.60 17.56 -38.25
CA ALA A 15 5.83 18.34 -37.28
C ALA A 15 4.69 17.51 -36.66
N ILE A 16 3.96 16.74 -37.46
CA ILE A 16 2.90 15.84 -36.98
C ILE A 16 3.50 14.75 -36.06
N ALA A 17 4.63 14.16 -36.43
CA ALA A 17 5.30 13.15 -35.61
C ALA A 17 5.74 13.70 -34.24
N ILE A 18 6.26 14.93 -34.20
CA ILE A 18 6.62 15.62 -32.95
C ILE A 18 5.38 15.88 -32.09
N ILE A 19 4.28 16.35 -32.69
CA ILE A 19 3.02 16.58 -31.95
C ILE A 19 2.50 15.27 -31.35
N VAL A 20 2.48 14.19 -32.12
CA VAL A 20 2.06 12.86 -31.64
C VAL A 20 2.97 12.39 -30.50
N LEU A 21 4.28 12.56 -30.63
CA LEU A 21 5.24 12.20 -29.58
C LEU A 21 4.99 12.99 -28.29
N LEU A 22 4.82 14.31 -28.39
CA LEU A 22 4.53 15.18 -27.25
C LEU A 22 3.22 14.80 -26.56
N LEU A 23 2.17 14.50 -27.33
CA LEU A 23 0.90 13.99 -26.78
C LEU A 23 1.10 12.66 -26.07
N HIS A 24 1.89 11.74 -26.64
CA HIS A 24 2.14 10.44 -26.03
C HIS A 24 2.90 10.56 -24.71
N ILE A 25 3.90 11.45 -24.66
CA ILE A 25 4.65 11.78 -23.44
C ILE A 25 3.71 12.40 -22.40
N GLY A 26 2.89 13.38 -22.80
CA GLY A 26 1.92 14.04 -21.92
C GLY A 26 0.92 13.06 -21.29
N ILE A 27 0.31 12.19 -22.10
CA ILE A 27 -0.61 11.15 -21.62
C ILE A 27 0.11 10.18 -20.68
N SER A 28 1.34 9.78 -21.00
CA SER A 28 2.12 8.87 -20.17
C SER A 28 2.45 9.47 -18.80
N LEU A 29 2.85 10.74 -18.75
CA LEU A 29 3.10 11.47 -17.51
C LEU A 29 1.82 11.63 -16.68
N TRP A 30 0.70 11.95 -17.35
CA TRP A 30 -0.58 12.09 -16.67
C TRP A 30 -1.05 10.77 -16.06
N LYS A 31 -0.99 9.65 -16.80
CA LYS A 31 -1.29 8.31 -16.28
C LYS A 31 -0.44 7.97 -15.05
N ARG A 32 0.87 8.26 -15.10
CA ARG A 32 1.78 8.04 -13.95
C ARG A 32 1.38 8.88 -12.74
N ARG A 33 1.03 10.15 -12.94
CA ARG A 33 0.61 11.05 -11.85
C ARG A 33 -0.69 10.57 -11.19
N THR A 34 -1.68 10.19 -12.00
CA THR A 34 -2.97 9.71 -11.50
C THR A 34 -2.83 8.38 -10.74
N ALA A 35 -2.02 7.45 -11.25
CA ALA A 35 -1.75 6.17 -10.59
C ALA A 35 -1.09 6.35 -9.20
N ARG A 36 -0.11 7.26 -9.08
CA ARG A 36 0.50 7.58 -7.77
C ARG A 36 -0.50 8.20 -6.80
N SER A 37 -1.30 9.14 -7.26
CA SER A 37 -2.33 9.80 -6.44
C SER A 37 -3.37 8.79 -5.92
N SER A 38 -3.82 7.86 -6.77
CA SER A 38 -4.73 6.79 -6.36
C SER A 38 -4.08 5.86 -5.34
N SER A 39 -2.86 5.38 -5.60
CA SER A 39 -2.14 4.48 -4.69
C SER A 39 -1.90 5.09 -3.31
N ALA A 40 -1.62 6.40 -3.24
CA ALA A 40 -1.43 7.10 -1.97
C ALA A 40 -2.73 7.23 -1.17
N LYS A 41 -3.87 7.46 -1.85
CA LYS A 41 -5.19 7.49 -1.21
C LYS A 41 -5.59 6.11 -0.69
N ASP A 42 -5.37 5.07 -1.48
CA ASP A 42 -5.65 3.69 -1.10
C ASP A 42 -4.79 3.25 0.09
N PHE A 43 -3.50 3.59 0.07
CA PHE A 43 -2.59 3.39 1.20
C PHE A 43 -3.12 4.06 2.47
N LYS A 44 -3.46 5.35 2.41
CA LYS A 44 -3.99 6.09 3.56
C LYS A 44 -5.27 5.46 4.12
N LYS A 45 -6.17 5.01 3.24
CA LYS A 45 -7.41 4.34 3.65
C LYS A 45 -7.12 3.05 4.43
N LEU A 46 -6.25 2.19 3.89
CA LEU A 46 -5.91 0.91 4.51
C LEU A 46 -5.10 1.08 5.80
N SER A 47 -4.21 2.08 5.84
CA SER A 47 -3.47 2.45 7.05
C SER A 47 -4.39 2.91 8.19
N ASN A 48 -5.37 3.77 7.88
CA ASN A 48 -6.37 4.20 8.86
C ASN A 48 -7.20 3.02 9.40
N GLU A 49 -7.60 2.11 8.51
CA GLU A 49 -8.39 0.94 8.86
C GLU A 49 -7.60 -0.05 9.74
N ALA A 50 -6.34 -0.30 9.41
CA ALA A 50 -5.42 -1.10 10.22
C ALA A 50 -5.20 -0.49 11.61
N THR A 51 -5.03 0.83 11.67
CA THR A 51 -4.86 1.57 12.93
C THR A 51 -6.10 1.42 13.82
N ALA A 52 -7.30 1.50 13.25
CA ALA A 52 -8.54 1.34 13.99
C ALA A 52 -8.67 -0.08 14.59
N LEU A 53 -8.36 -1.12 13.81
CA LEU A 53 -8.42 -2.51 14.28
C LEU A 53 -7.37 -2.80 15.36
N SER A 54 -6.16 -2.27 15.21
CA SER A 54 -5.11 -2.42 16.22
C SER A 54 -5.47 -1.70 17.53
N ALA A 55 -6.07 -0.51 17.45
CA ALA A 55 -6.60 0.19 18.61
C ALA A 55 -7.73 -0.58 19.32
N GLU A 56 -8.59 -1.27 18.56
CA GLU A 56 -9.61 -2.16 19.11
C GLU A 56 -8.98 -3.35 19.85
N THR A 57 -7.98 -4.03 19.24
CA THR A 57 -7.26 -5.14 19.89
C THR A 57 -6.66 -4.71 21.22
N GLU A 58 -5.99 -3.56 21.23
CA GLU A 58 -5.31 -3.03 22.41
C GLU A 58 -6.29 -2.61 23.51
N ARG A 59 -7.45 -2.06 23.14
CA ARG A 59 -8.52 -1.76 24.10
C ARG A 59 -9.03 -3.03 24.77
N ILE A 60 -9.38 -4.05 23.97
CA ILE A 60 -9.90 -5.32 24.48
C ILE A 60 -8.87 -6.02 25.36
N ARG A 61 -7.58 -5.97 24.98
CA ARG A 61 -6.48 -6.51 25.80
C ARG A 61 -6.42 -5.85 27.17
N ARG A 62 -6.48 -4.52 27.24
CA ARG A 62 -6.45 -3.79 28.52
C ARG A 62 -7.61 -4.18 29.41
N GLU A 63 -8.83 -4.19 28.87
CA GLU A 63 -10.04 -4.53 29.61
C GLU A 63 -10.06 -6.01 30.06
N ALA A 64 -9.53 -6.92 29.22
CA ALA A 64 -9.40 -8.34 29.57
C ALA A 64 -8.37 -8.58 30.68
N ASN A 65 -7.25 -7.84 30.69
CA ASN A 65 -6.22 -7.95 31.72
C ASN A 65 -6.67 -7.38 33.09
N GLU A 66 -7.57 -6.40 33.09
CA GLU A 66 -8.16 -5.84 34.32
C GLU A 66 -9.21 -6.79 34.94
N SER A 67 -9.76 -7.72 34.16
CA SER A 67 -10.76 -8.69 34.62
C SER A 67 -10.13 -9.96 35.19
N SER A 68 -9.84 -9.95 36.50
CA SER A 68 -9.22 -11.06 37.25
C SER A 68 -10.12 -12.29 37.48
N THR A 69 -11.36 -12.32 36.98
CA THR A 69 -12.41 -13.27 37.41
C THR A 69 -12.67 -14.43 36.46
N ALA A 70 -12.07 -14.48 35.27
CA ALA A 70 -12.29 -15.57 34.32
C ALA A 70 -11.59 -16.88 34.73
N ASP A 71 -12.27 -18.02 34.53
CA ASP A 71 -11.68 -19.36 34.66
C ASP A 71 -10.40 -19.48 33.81
N ARG A 72 -9.40 -20.21 34.32
CA ARG A 72 -8.05 -20.30 33.73
C ARG A 72 -8.09 -20.77 32.28
N THR A 73 -8.99 -21.70 31.96
CA THR A 73 -9.17 -22.25 30.61
C THR A 73 -9.73 -21.22 29.64
N VAL A 74 -10.72 -20.45 30.07
CA VAL A 74 -11.33 -19.36 29.29
C VAL A 74 -10.30 -18.27 29.03
N ARG A 75 -9.49 -17.92 30.04
CA ARG A 75 -8.41 -16.94 29.88
C ARG A 75 -7.36 -17.37 28.86
N ILE A 76 -6.99 -18.65 28.82
CA ILE A 76 -6.04 -19.19 27.82
C ILE A 76 -6.62 -19.06 26.41
N ALA A 77 -7.89 -19.41 26.21
CA ALA A 77 -8.55 -19.27 24.91
C ALA A 77 -8.66 -17.80 24.47
N HIS A 78 -8.96 -16.89 25.39
CA HIS A 78 -9.00 -15.45 25.12
C HIS A 78 -7.63 -14.88 24.73
N LEU A 79 -6.57 -15.31 25.43
CA LEU A 79 -5.20 -14.91 25.10
C LEU A 79 -4.76 -15.44 23.73
N ALA A 80 -5.11 -16.70 23.39
CA ALA A 80 -4.81 -17.25 22.07
C ALA A 80 -5.47 -16.44 20.94
N LEU A 81 -6.73 -16.03 21.12
CA LEU A 81 -7.44 -15.19 20.14
C LEU A 81 -6.83 -13.78 20.02
N LEU A 82 -6.37 -13.20 21.14
CA LEU A 82 -5.66 -11.92 21.14
C LEU A 82 -4.29 -12.02 20.47
N CYS A 83 -3.55 -13.12 20.68
CA CYS A 83 -2.30 -13.40 19.97
C CYS A 83 -2.52 -13.51 18.46
N GLU A 84 -3.55 -14.24 18.03
CA GLU A 84 -3.89 -14.34 16.61
C GLU A 84 -4.24 -12.97 16.00
N ALA A 85 -4.98 -12.13 16.74
CA ALA A 85 -5.27 -10.77 16.32
C ALA A 85 -3.98 -9.92 16.17
N ASP A 86 -3.02 -10.05 17.10
CA ASP A 86 -1.72 -9.36 17.02
C ASP A 86 -0.86 -9.81 15.85
N GLU A 87 -0.89 -11.10 15.51
CA GLU A 87 -0.18 -11.65 14.36
C GLU A 87 -0.69 -11.01 13.06
N TRP A 88 -2.01 -10.90 12.91
CA TRP A 88 -2.61 -10.22 11.77
C TRP A 88 -2.31 -8.73 11.76
N ASP A 89 -2.42 -8.04 12.90
CA ASP A 89 -2.07 -6.61 13.01
C ASP A 89 -0.60 -6.37 12.65
N THR A 90 0.29 -7.28 13.03
CA THR A 90 1.72 -7.23 12.67
C THR A 90 1.95 -7.47 11.18
N ALA A 91 1.32 -8.48 10.60
CA ALA A 91 1.41 -8.75 9.16
C ALA A 91 0.91 -7.57 8.32
N ILE A 92 -0.19 -6.93 8.73
CA ILE A 92 -0.74 -5.74 8.08
C ILE A 92 0.26 -4.57 8.18
N ARG A 93 0.85 -4.32 9.35
CA ARG A 93 1.86 -3.27 9.53
C ARG A 93 3.10 -3.48 8.64
N ILE A 94 3.60 -4.72 8.54
CA ILE A 94 4.74 -5.05 7.67
C ILE A 94 4.39 -4.77 6.20
N CYS A 95 3.19 -5.16 5.76
CA CYS A 95 2.73 -4.90 4.40
C CYS A 95 2.61 -3.40 4.12
N LEU A 96 2.05 -2.63 5.06
CA LEU A 96 1.91 -1.18 4.94
C LEU A 96 3.28 -0.49 4.93
N ALA A 97 4.18 -0.81 5.86
CA ALA A 97 5.54 -0.23 5.89
C ALA A 97 6.29 -0.51 4.58
N THR A 98 6.24 -1.75 4.10
CA THR A 98 6.87 -2.12 2.82
C THR A 98 6.25 -1.37 1.64
N TRP A 99 4.94 -1.16 1.65
CA TRP A 99 4.26 -0.39 0.62
C TRP A 99 4.63 1.10 0.68
N GLU A 100 4.73 1.67 1.89
CA GLU A 100 5.15 3.04 2.11
C GLU A 100 6.56 3.30 1.57
N ASP A 101 7.51 2.41 1.87
CA ASP A 101 8.90 2.48 1.37
C ASP A 101 8.98 2.49 -0.17
N ILE A 102 8.06 1.79 -0.84
CA ILE A 102 8.04 1.71 -2.31
C ILE A 102 7.29 2.91 -2.93
N ILE A 103 6.25 3.45 -2.27
CA ILE A 103 5.54 4.65 -2.75
C ILE A 103 6.37 5.93 -2.52
N LEU A 104 7.05 6.01 -1.38
CA LEU A 104 7.92 7.09 -0.95
C LEU A 104 9.38 6.62 -1.02
N PRO A 105 9.97 6.39 -2.21
CA PRO A 105 11.41 6.25 -2.27
C PRO A 105 11.98 7.55 -1.70
N ASN A 106 12.67 7.45 -0.56
CA ASN A 106 13.23 8.54 0.23
C ASN A 106 13.39 9.83 -0.57
N SER A 107 12.76 10.91 -0.10
CA SER A 107 13.09 12.30 -0.48
C SER A 107 14.48 12.71 0.04
N GLY A 108 15.42 11.78 0.07
CA GLY A 108 16.80 11.97 0.45
C GLY A 108 17.56 12.64 -0.68
N THR A 109 17.74 13.95 -0.53
CA THR A 109 19.01 14.62 -0.77
C THR A 109 20.18 13.65 -0.54
N GLY A 110 20.80 13.19 -1.63
CA GLY A 110 21.81 12.13 -1.60
C GLY A 110 22.48 12.00 -2.96
N ASP A 111 23.29 13.01 -3.25
CA ASP A 111 24.37 13.09 -4.21
C ASP A 111 24.15 12.74 -5.69
N GLU A 112 24.48 13.75 -6.49
CA GLU A 112 24.79 13.77 -7.92
C GLU A 112 25.99 12.87 -8.30
N GLU A 113 26.32 11.82 -7.54
CA GLU A 113 27.53 11.04 -7.74
C GLU A 113 27.25 9.54 -7.98
N SER A 114 26.40 9.22 -8.97
CA SER A 114 26.47 7.93 -9.66
C SER A 114 25.85 7.99 -11.05
N GLY A 115 26.32 8.95 -11.85
CA GLY A 115 26.07 8.97 -13.30
C GLY A 115 26.76 7.80 -14.02
N LYS A 116 26.35 6.55 -13.77
CA LYS A 116 26.62 5.36 -14.62
C LYS A 116 26.10 4.01 -14.07
N ARG A 117 25.01 3.97 -13.29
CA ARG A 117 24.31 2.70 -13.03
C ARG A 117 22.91 2.71 -13.66
N ASP A 118 22.89 2.14 -14.86
CA ASP A 118 21.81 1.40 -15.49
C ASP A 118 20.40 2.04 -15.50
N ALA A 119 20.12 2.79 -16.56
CA ALA A 119 18.76 3.04 -17.02
C ALA A 119 17.97 1.72 -17.24
N ILE A 120 18.66 0.61 -17.50
CA ILE A 120 18.10 -0.75 -17.61
C ILE A 120 17.67 -1.30 -16.23
N GLY A 121 18.41 -0.96 -15.16
CA GLY A 121 18.09 -1.33 -13.78
C GLY A 121 16.88 -0.57 -13.24
N LYS A 122 16.78 0.73 -13.54
CA LYS A 122 15.63 1.56 -13.14
C LYS A 122 14.29 1.07 -13.72
N GLY A 123 14.27 0.52 -14.93
CA GLY A 123 13.06 -0.06 -15.53
C GLY A 123 12.59 -1.33 -14.81
N ARG A 124 13.53 -2.25 -14.56
CA ARG A 124 13.28 -3.54 -13.90
C ARG A 124 12.92 -3.38 -12.41
N GLN A 125 13.53 -2.40 -11.74
CA GLN A 125 13.21 -1.99 -10.37
C GLN A 125 11.80 -1.35 -10.27
N ASN A 126 11.34 -0.68 -11.33
CA ASN A 126 10.00 -0.07 -11.38
C ASN A 126 8.91 -1.12 -11.55
N ASP A 127 9.14 -2.17 -12.34
CA ASP A 127 8.14 -3.23 -12.53
C ASP A 127 8.11 -4.21 -11.37
N HIS A 128 9.27 -4.52 -10.76
CA HIS A 128 9.31 -5.26 -9.50
C HIS A 128 8.65 -4.47 -8.36
N GLY A 129 8.90 -3.16 -8.27
CA GLY A 129 8.24 -2.27 -7.30
C GLY A 129 6.72 -2.22 -7.48
N LYS A 130 6.22 -2.14 -8.72
CA LYS A 130 4.77 -2.21 -8.99
C LYS A 130 4.16 -3.56 -8.63
N GLN A 131 4.84 -4.66 -8.95
CA GLN A 131 4.40 -6.00 -8.57
C GLN A 131 4.37 -6.16 -7.05
N MET A 132 5.40 -5.67 -6.37
CA MET A 132 5.49 -5.71 -4.91
C MET A 132 4.43 -4.82 -4.26
N ILE A 133 4.16 -3.62 -4.78
CA ILE A 133 3.01 -2.80 -4.38
C ILE A 133 1.70 -3.59 -4.51
N GLY A 134 1.46 -4.21 -5.68
CA GLY A 134 0.25 -5.00 -5.91
C GLY A 134 0.10 -6.16 -4.92
N MET A 135 1.21 -6.86 -4.65
CA MET A 135 1.26 -7.98 -3.70
C MET A 135 1.03 -7.52 -2.26
N MET A 136 1.72 -6.46 -1.79
CA MET A 136 1.55 -5.91 -0.45
C MET A 136 0.15 -5.35 -0.24
N HIS A 137 -0.41 -4.70 -1.25
CA HIS A 137 -1.79 -4.23 -1.24
C HIS A 137 -2.80 -5.40 -1.11
N ALA A 138 -2.61 -6.48 -1.88
CA ALA A 138 -3.45 -7.67 -1.79
C ALA A 138 -3.34 -8.35 -0.42
N ARG A 139 -2.13 -8.51 0.10
CA ARG A 139 -1.87 -9.09 1.44
C ARG A 139 -2.43 -8.23 2.56
N CYS A 140 -2.34 -6.91 2.45
CA CYS A 140 -2.94 -6.00 3.41
C CYS A 140 -4.47 -6.16 3.44
N LYS A 141 -5.12 -6.27 2.27
CA LYS A 141 -6.57 -6.51 2.18
C LYS A 141 -6.97 -7.86 2.75
N GLU A 142 -6.22 -8.91 2.44
CA GLU A 142 -6.42 -10.24 2.99
C GLU A 142 -6.29 -10.22 4.52
N GLY A 143 -5.22 -9.63 5.04
CA GLY A 143 -5.01 -9.48 6.49
C GLY A 143 -6.13 -8.70 7.17
N LEU A 144 -6.58 -7.59 6.58
CA LEU A 144 -7.72 -6.83 7.09
C LEU A 144 -9.01 -7.64 7.11
N ALA A 145 -9.27 -8.44 6.06
CA ALA A 145 -10.45 -9.31 6.02
C ALA A 145 -10.39 -10.37 7.13
N ARG A 146 -9.25 -11.05 7.28
CA ARG A 146 -9.03 -12.04 8.35
C ARG A 146 -9.15 -11.44 9.74
N ARG A 147 -8.55 -10.27 9.96
CA ARG A 147 -8.64 -9.56 11.24
C ARG A 147 -10.08 -9.17 11.57
N LYS A 148 -10.89 -8.80 10.58
CA LYS A 148 -12.33 -8.52 10.78
C LYS A 148 -13.15 -9.77 11.08
N GLU A 149 -12.80 -10.92 10.51
CA GLU A 149 -13.45 -12.21 10.84
C GLU A 149 -13.27 -12.58 12.31
N LEU A 150 -12.15 -12.17 12.94
CA LEU A 150 -11.91 -12.33 14.38
C LEU A 150 -12.71 -11.34 15.25
N GLY A 151 -13.22 -10.24 14.67
CA GLY A 151 -13.92 -9.17 15.39
C GLY A 151 -15.06 -9.65 16.30
N PRO A 152 -16.02 -10.45 15.81
CA PRO A 152 -17.10 -10.99 16.64
C PRO A 152 -16.60 -11.83 17.83
N GLN A 153 -15.50 -12.56 17.65
CA GLN A 153 -14.91 -13.38 18.72
C GLN A 153 -14.21 -12.50 19.76
N LEU A 154 -13.48 -11.48 19.32
CA LEU A 154 -12.86 -10.49 20.21
C LEU A 154 -13.89 -9.67 20.99
N GLN A 155 -15.02 -9.30 20.37
CA GLN A 155 -16.11 -8.62 21.06
C GLN A 155 -16.78 -9.50 22.12
N ARG A 156 -16.82 -10.83 21.92
CA ARG A 156 -17.31 -11.76 22.97
C ARG A 156 -16.37 -11.77 24.17
N ILE A 157 -15.06 -11.66 23.97
CA ILE A 157 -14.09 -11.49 25.06
C ILE A 157 -14.44 -10.23 25.85
N HIS A 158 -14.60 -9.10 25.16
CA HIS A 158 -14.95 -7.82 25.78
C HIS A 158 -16.27 -7.88 26.57
N LEU A 159 -17.32 -8.49 26.01
CA LEU A 159 -18.58 -8.68 26.70
C LEU A 159 -18.44 -9.61 27.91
N SER A 160 -17.66 -10.69 27.80
CA SER A 160 -17.41 -11.61 28.91
C SER A 160 -16.61 -10.98 30.06
N SER A 161 -15.77 -9.98 29.78
CA SER A 161 -15.11 -9.17 30.81
C SER A 161 -16.03 -8.12 31.45
N LEU A 162 -17.13 -7.74 30.78
CA LEU A 162 -18.09 -6.72 31.26
C LEU A 162 -19.27 -7.30 32.06
N VAL A 163 -19.66 -8.56 31.81
CA VAL A 163 -20.72 -9.24 32.58
C VAL A 163 -20.17 -9.60 33.96
N ARG A 164 -20.36 -8.67 34.91
CA ARG A 164 -20.20 -8.87 36.36
C ARG A 164 -21.41 -9.55 36.96
#